data_AF-A0A6B0XVA8-F1
#
_entry.id   AF-A0A6B0XVA8-F1
#
_cell.length_a   1.000
_cell.length_b   1.000
_cell.length_c   1.000
_cell.angle_alpha   90.00
_cell.angle_beta   90.00
_cell.angle_gamma   90.00
#
_symmetry.space_group_name_H-M   'P 1'
#
loop_
_entity.id
_entity.type
_entity.pdbx_description
1 polymer ?
#
loop_
_entity_poly.entity_id
_entity_poly.type
_entity_poly.pdbx_seq_one_letter_code
_entity_poly.pdbx_strand_id
1 'polypeptide(L)'
;RAGAGAGEALEPLAAVAARARHEDGIPRAAARGLRRFAEGLADVRASLSGCGAREALEACVAAFGLATALAEEEDGADRLENVSELFAAAEVFERDDVEDPDDEATDLELFLQSVSLRSDLDEADFDGEAVTMITLHNAKGLEFPVVFLGGLEEGLFPLSRAMEAPGGLEEERRLFYVGVTRAMVRLSLTYADHRWRAGMASRSAPSSFIDELPEEHVLPQLAAPRRGRWRARDARGTARRPPGGGEPGSRSFSWQRGPDRVPGRAAGSGADGRSGPPGELEYDYEDSQVPLSLAPGVRVVHPRFGAGEVLQVYGFGKEARVEIAFEKVGRKKVVVAYAGLRPDC
;
A
#
# COMPACT_ATOMS: atom_id res chain seq x y z
N ARG A 1 -32.97 -21.00 49.63
CA ARG A 1 -31.69 -20.25 49.62
C ARG A 1 -31.08 -20.43 48.24
N ALA A 2 -31.36 -19.51 47.32
CA ALA A 2 -30.72 -19.44 46.01
C ALA A 2 -30.50 -17.94 45.76
N GLY A 3 -29.23 -17.57 45.62
CA GLY A 3 -28.78 -16.21 45.31
C GLY A 3 -27.47 -16.37 44.55
N ALA A 4 -27.59 -16.67 43.26
CA ALA A 4 -26.48 -16.62 42.32
C ALA A 4 -26.48 -15.21 41.71
N GLY A 5 -25.33 -14.55 41.77
CA GLY A 5 -25.13 -13.17 41.34
C GLY A 5 -25.41 -12.98 39.86
N ALA A 6 -26.20 -11.95 39.55
CA ALA A 6 -26.24 -11.36 38.24
C ALA A 6 -24.88 -10.67 38.00
N GLY A 7 -24.18 -11.07 36.93
CA GLY A 7 -23.05 -10.31 36.42
C GLY A 7 -23.54 -8.92 36.02
N GLU A 8 -22.86 -7.88 36.49
CA GLU A 8 -23.11 -6.50 36.06
C GLU A 8 -22.99 -6.43 34.54
N ALA A 9 -24.11 -6.17 33.85
CA ALA A 9 -24.09 -5.83 32.45
C ALA A 9 -23.27 -4.54 32.30
N LEU A 10 -22.12 -4.62 31.64
CA LEU A 10 -21.28 -3.47 31.37
C LEU A 10 -22.10 -2.43 30.57
N GLU A 11 -22.21 -1.22 31.10
CA GLU A 11 -22.92 -0.13 30.46
C GLU A 11 -22.23 0.23 29.12
N PRO A 12 -22.98 0.45 28.02
CA PRO A 12 -22.37 0.84 26.75
C PRO A 12 -21.53 2.10 26.89
N LEU A 13 -20.34 2.12 26.27
CA LEU A 13 -19.39 3.23 26.34
C LEU A 13 -20.04 4.59 26.02
N ALA A 14 -20.98 4.61 25.07
CA ALA A 14 -21.75 5.80 24.71
C ALA A 14 -22.58 6.37 25.88
N ALA A 15 -23.22 5.50 26.66
CA ALA A 15 -24.03 5.90 27.81
C ALA A 15 -23.16 6.43 28.97
N VAL A 16 -21.98 5.83 29.17
CA VAL A 16 -20.98 6.33 30.11
C VAL A 16 -20.42 7.68 29.66
N ALA A 17 -20.08 7.81 28.38
CA ALA A 17 -19.54 9.04 27.79
C ALA A 17 -20.54 10.21 27.84
N ALA A 18 -21.83 9.95 27.62
CA ALA A 18 -22.90 10.95 27.75
C ALA A 18 -23.00 11.56 29.15
N ARG A 19 -22.62 10.80 30.19
CA ARG A 19 -22.67 11.23 31.58
C ARG A 19 -21.36 11.80 32.10
N ALA A 20 -20.28 11.78 31.31
CA ALA A 20 -18.95 12.18 31.77
C ALA A 20 -18.92 13.58 32.38
N ARG A 21 -18.43 13.70 33.61
CA ARG A 21 -18.28 14.96 34.35
C ARG A 21 -16.84 15.19 34.74
N HIS A 22 -16.50 16.46 35.01
CA HIS A 22 -15.22 16.78 35.62
C HIS A 22 -15.08 16.20 37.03
N GLU A 23 -16.20 16.03 37.73
CA GLU A 23 -16.30 15.44 39.06
C GLU A 23 -15.85 13.96 39.07
N ASP A 24 -15.79 13.31 37.91
CA ASP A 24 -15.35 11.91 37.75
C ASP A 24 -13.83 11.79 37.57
N GLY A 25 -13.05 12.84 37.87
CA GLY A 25 -11.60 12.86 37.67
C GLY A 25 -11.16 13.09 36.21
N ILE A 26 -12.10 13.43 35.33
CA ILE A 26 -11.85 13.68 33.91
C ILE A 26 -11.59 15.18 33.69
N PRO A 27 -10.54 15.60 32.97
CA PRO A 27 -10.34 17.01 32.61
C PRO A 27 -11.58 17.61 31.92
N ARG A 28 -11.92 18.87 32.21
CA ARG A 28 -13.15 19.51 31.67
C ARG A 28 -13.24 19.44 30.14
N ALA A 29 -12.11 19.55 29.46
CA ALA A 29 -12.03 19.44 28.00
C ALA A 29 -12.36 18.02 27.52
N ALA A 30 -11.80 17.00 28.17
CA ALA A 30 -12.07 15.60 27.86
C ALA A 30 -13.53 15.22 28.14
N ALA A 31 -14.10 15.66 29.27
CA ALA A 31 -15.52 15.42 29.59
C ALA A 31 -16.46 16.05 28.56
N ARG A 32 -16.13 17.25 28.04
CA ARG A 32 -16.89 17.86 26.93
C ARG A 32 -16.75 17.06 25.63
N GLY A 33 -15.56 16.59 25.31
CA GLY A 33 -15.31 15.77 24.11
C GLY A 33 -16.09 14.45 24.14
N LEU A 34 -16.09 13.75 25.28
CA LEU A 34 -16.84 12.52 25.47
C LEU A 34 -18.35 12.71 25.31
N ARG A 35 -18.90 13.80 25.87
CA ARG A 35 -20.32 14.10 25.68
C ARG A 35 -20.67 14.42 24.24
N ARG A 36 -19.85 15.23 23.55
CA ARG A 36 -20.03 15.53 22.12
C ARG A 36 -19.99 14.25 21.27
N PHE A 37 -19.07 13.33 21.58
CA PHE A 37 -19.00 12.04 20.90
C PHE A 37 -20.26 11.19 21.14
N ALA A 38 -20.74 11.13 22.37
CA ALA A 38 -21.96 10.39 22.72
C ALA A 38 -23.23 11.00 22.08
N GLU A 39 -23.32 12.32 22.02
CA GLU A 39 -24.37 13.06 21.31
C GLU A 39 -24.34 12.72 19.82
N GLY A 40 -23.17 12.83 19.15
CA GLY A 40 -23.04 12.48 17.74
C GLY A 40 -23.41 11.03 17.43
N LEU A 41 -23.05 10.08 18.30
CA LEU A 41 -23.45 8.68 18.11
C LEU A 41 -24.95 8.46 18.30
N ALA A 42 -25.58 9.19 19.23
CA ALA A 42 -27.02 9.15 19.43
C ALA A 42 -27.77 9.75 18.22
N ASP A 43 -27.26 10.85 17.67
CA ASP A 43 -27.81 11.50 16.47
C ASP A 43 -27.75 10.55 15.27
N VAL A 44 -26.59 9.94 15.00
CA VAL A 44 -26.43 8.94 13.92
C VAL A 44 -27.40 7.78 14.12
N ARG A 45 -27.47 7.21 15.34
CA ARG A 45 -28.38 6.09 15.63
C ARG A 45 -29.85 6.45 15.42
N ALA A 46 -30.24 7.68 15.76
CA ALA A 46 -31.59 8.17 15.51
C ALA A 46 -31.87 8.32 14.01
N SER A 47 -30.87 8.71 13.22
CA SER A 47 -30.97 8.79 11.77
C SER A 47 -31.13 7.43 11.10
N LEU A 48 -30.53 6.35 11.63
CA LEU A 48 -30.62 4.99 11.05
C LEU A 48 -32.05 4.44 10.91
N SER A 49 -33.02 5.00 11.61
CA SER A 49 -34.41 4.53 11.56
C SER A 49 -35.15 5.10 10.35
N GLY A 50 -35.21 4.32 9.27
CA GLY A 50 -35.95 4.67 8.06
C GLY A 50 -35.19 5.54 7.06
N CYS A 51 -33.85 5.55 7.12
CA CYS A 51 -32.98 6.14 6.12
C CYS A 51 -32.19 5.02 5.40
N GLY A 52 -31.79 5.29 4.16
CA GLY A 52 -30.90 4.39 3.42
C GLY A 52 -29.47 4.36 3.99
N ALA A 53 -28.67 3.38 3.55
CA ALA A 53 -27.25 3.25 3.87
C ALA A 53 -26.43 4.52 3.56
N ARG A 54 -26.70 5.18 2.43
CA ARG A 54 -26.02 6.42 2.02
C ARG A 54 -26.32 7.55 3.00
N GLU A 55 -27.60 7.78 3.30
CA GLU A 55 -28.04 8.83 4.21
C GLU A 55 -27.45 8.62 5.62
N ALA A 56 -27.38 7.36 6.06
CA ALA A 56 -26.73 6.98 7.31
C ALA A 56 -25.23 7.32 7.34
N LEU A 57 -24.50 7.04 6.24
CA LEU A 57 -23.08 7.37 6.12
C LEU A 57 -22.84 8.88 6.06
N GLU A 58 -23.67 9.63 5.31
CA GLU A 58 -23.61 11.10 5.26
C GLU A 58 -23.85 11.72 6.65
N ALA A 59 -24.83 11.21 7.40
CA ALA A 59 -25.11 11.63 8.77
C ALA A 59 -23.91 11.35 9.70
N CYS A 60 -23.25 10.20 9.55
CA CYS A 60 -22.06 9.84 10.32
C CYS A 60 -20.89 10.79 10.04
N VAL A 61 -20.58 11.02 8.76
CA VAL A 61 -19.50 11.94 8.33
C VAL A 61 -19.75 13.36 8.86
N ALA A 62 -21.00 13.82 8.81
CA ALA A 62 -21.40 15.12 9.31
C ALA A 62 -21.32 15.24 10.85
N ALA A 63 -21.83 14.24 11.58
CA ALA A 63 -21.88 14.26 13.05
C ALA A 63 -20.50 14.37 13.70
N PHE A 64 -19.50 13.73 13.10
CA PHE A 64 -18.12 13.75 13.60
C PHE A 64 -17.23 14.81 12.94
N GLY A 65 -17.76 15.56 11.96
CA GLY A 65 -16.99 16.58 11.23
C GLY A 65 -15.83 15.99 10.44
N LEU A 66 -15.96 14.73 9.98
CA LEU A 66 -14.89 13.98 9.35
C LEU A 66 -14.43 14.63 8.03
N ALA A 67 -15.38 15.13 7.23
CA ALA A 67 -15.05 15.81 5.97
C ALA A 67 -14.18 17.06 6.19
N THR A 68 -14.46 17.85 7.24
CA THR A 68 -13.64 19.02 7.59
C THR A 68 -12.24 18.60 8.05
N ALA A 69 -12.15 17.55 8.87
CA ALA A 69 -10.86 17.05 9.34
C ALA A 69 -10.00 16.52 8.18
N LEU A 70 -10.59 15.75 7.26
CA LEU A 70 -9.88 15.23 6.08
C LEU A 70 -9.43 16.35 5.14
N ALA A 71 -10.23 17.40 4.96
CA ALA A 71 -9.89 18.53 4.10
C ALA A 71 -8.65 19.33 4.57
N GLU A 72 -8.32 19.26 5.87
CA GLU A 72 -7.15 19.94 6.45
C GLU A 72 -5.84 19.12 6.30
N GLU A 73 -5.92 17.87 5.87
CA GLU A 73 -4.75 17.02 5.62
C GLU A 73 -4.07 17.34 4.28
N GLU A 74 -2.79 16.97 4.14
CA GLU A 74 -1.97 17.22 2.94
C GLU A 74 -2.58 16.59 1.67
N ASP A 75 -3.10 15.37 1.80
CA ASP A 75 -3.81 14.62 0.74
C ASP A 75 -5.35 14.73 0.88
N GLY A 76 -5.85 15.84 1.43
CA GLY A 76 -7.26 15.98 1.79
C GLY A 76 -8.23 15.85 0.60
N ALA A 77 -7.81 16.26 -0.60
CA ALA A 77 -8.62 16.16 -1.81
C ALA A 77 -8.89 14.69 -2.19
N ASP A 78 -7.84 13.86 -2.26
CA ASP A 78 -7.93 12.44 -2.59
C ASP A 78 -8.74 11.67 -1.54
N ARG A 79 -8.61 12.06 -0.26
CA ARG A 79 -9.38 11.46 0.84
C ARG A 79 -10.87 11.77 0.75
N LEU A 80 -11.23 12.99 0.35
CA LEU A 80 -12.62 13.37 0.12
C LEU A 80 -13.21 12.72 -1.13
N GLU A 81 -12.39 12.46 -2.15
CA GLU A 81 -12.78 11.66 -3.31
C GLU A 81 -13.16 10.23 -2.88
N ASN A 82 -12.31 9.56 -2.08
CA ASN A 82 -12.62 8.23 -1.54
C ASN A 82 -13.92 8.20 -0.70
N VAL A 83 -14.18 9.25 0.10
CA VAL A 83 -15.45 9.36 0.85
C VAL A 83 -16.64 9.52 -0.10
N SER A 84 -16.46 10.25 -1.20
CA SER A 84 -17.50 10.42 -2.22
C SER A 84 -17.77 9.11 -2.97
N GLU A 85 -16.73 8.33 -3.26
CA GLU A 85 -16.86 6.98 -3.83
C GLU A 85 -17.60 6.03 -2.90
N LEU A 86 -17.33 6.09 -1.59
CA LEU A 86 -18.07 5.32 -0.59
C LEU A 86 -19.58 5.62 -0.62
N PHE A 87 -19.97 6.90 -0.75
CA PHE A 87 -21.38 7.27 -0.89
C PHE A 87 -21.99 6.80 -2.21
N ALA A 88 -21.22 6.83 -3.29
CA ALA A 88 -21.66 6.31 -4.58
C ALA A 88 -21.88 4.79 -4.53
N ALA A 89 -20.99 4.05 -3.85
CA ALA A 89 -21.15 2.61 -3.65
C ALA A 89 -22.40 2.27 -2.82
N ALA A 90 -22.67 3.04 -1.76
CA ALA A 90 -23.90 2.90 -0.96
C ALA A 90 -25.16 3.20 -1.78
N GLU A 91 -25.14 4.22 -2.64
CA GLU A 91 -26.27 4.55 -3.52
C GLU A 91 -26.53 3.45 -4.57
N VAL A 92 -25.48 2.83 -5.11
CA VAL A 92 -25.61 1.68 -6.02
C VAL A 92 -26.24 0.50 -5.28
N PHE A 93 -25.77 0.20 -4.07
CA PHE A 93 -26.33 -0.87 -3.24
C PHE A 93 -27.83 -0.68 -2.95
N GLU A 94 -28.26 0.53 -2.61
CA GLU A 94 -29.68 0.84 -2.39
C GLU A 94 -30.55 0.63 -3.64
N ARG A 95 -30.00 0.84 -4.85
CA ARG A 95 -30.72 0.61 -6.10
C ARG A 95 -30.88 -0.87 -6.45
N ASP A 96 -30.01 -1.72 -5.94
CA ASP A 96 -30.05 -3.17 -6.16
C ASP A 96 -31.16 -3.85 -5.32
N ASP A 97 -31.89 -3.08 -4.50
CA ASP A 97 -33.09 -3.50 -3.73
C ASP A 97 -32.82 -4.78 -2.92
N VAL A 98 -31.68 -4.79 -2.24
CA VAL A 98 -31.24 -5.92 -1.41
C VAL A 98 -32.04 -5.92 -0.12
N GLU A 99 -33.13 -6.68 -0.10
CA GLU A 99 -33.97 -6.86 1.09
C GLU A 99 -33.40 -7.92 2.05
N ASP A 100 -33.51 -7.66 3.35
CA ASP A 100 -33.26 -8.67 4.39
C ASP A 100 -34.43 -9.66 4.44
N PRO A 101 -34.21 -10.98 4.30
CA PRO A 101 -35.30 -11.97 4.31
C PRO A 101 -36.15 -11.97 5.59
N ASP A 102 -35.57 -11.51 6.70
CA ASP A 102 -36.17 -11.51 8.03
C ASP A 102 -36.60 -10.10 8.51
N ASP A 103 -36.39 -9.04 7.70
CA ASP A 103 -36.64 -7.63 8.05
C ASP A 103 -36.01 -7.20 9.40
N GLU A 104 -34.91 -7.84 9.83
CA GLU A 104 -34.24 -7.57 11.10
C GLU A 104 -33.07 -6.60 10.95
N ALA A 105 -32.41 -6.58 9.79
CA ALA A 105 -31.25 -5.73 9.52
C ALA A 105 -31.64 -4.39 8.89
N THR A 106 -30.92 -3.34 9.26
CA THR A 106 -31.00 -2.03 8.59
C THR A 106 -30.24 -2.02 7.27
N ASP A 107 -30.60 -1.13 6.34
CA ASP A 107 -29.91 -0.96 5.05
C ASP A 107 -28.39 -0.74 5.22
N LEU A 108 -27.99 0.01 6.26
CA LEU A 108 -26.57 0.20 6.57
C LEU A 108 -25.90 -1.12 6.99
N GLU A 109 -26.56 -1.95 7.79
CA GLU A 109 -26.02 -3.25 8.20
C GLU A 109 -25.87 -4.20 7.01
N LEU A 110 -26.88 -4.25 6.13
CA LEU A 110 -26.81 -5.03 4.88
C LEU A 110 -25.70 -4.52 3.96
N PHE A 111 -25.56 -3.20 3.82
CA PHE A 111 -24.47 -2.61 3.05
C PHE A 111 -23.10 -3.00 3.63
N LEU A 112 -22.90 -2.86 4.94
CA LEU A 112 -21.64 -3.22 5.60
C LEU A 112 -21.32 -4.72 5.48
N GLN A 113 -22.34 -5.59 5.51
CA GLN A 113 -22.18 -7.00 5.21
C GLN A 113 -21.72 -7.22 3.77
N SER A 114 -22.35 -6.54 2.80
CA SER A 114 -21.99 -6.65 1.38
C SER A 114 -20.55 -6.20 1.12
N VAL A 115 -20.11 -5.09 1.72
CA VAL A 115 -18.73 -4.59 1.62
C VAL A 115 -17.74 -5.57 2.25
N SER A 116 -18.11 -6.22 3.36
CA SER A 116 -17.24 -7.23 3.99
C SER A 116 -17.09 -8.51 3.16
N LEU A 117 -18.06 -8.79 2.27
CA LEU A 117 -18.09 -9.96 1.40
C LEU A 117 -17.46 -9.70 0.02
N ARG A 118 -17.41 -8.44 -0.43
CA ARG A 118 -16.75 -8.05 -1.68
C ARG A 118 -15.25 -8.21 -1.54
N SER A 119 -14.66 -9.02 -2.41
CA SER A 119 -13.22 -9.04 -2.60
C SER A 119 -12.83 -8.17 -3.80
N ASP A 120 -11.66 -7.54 -3.75
CA ASP A 120 -11.11 -6.76 -4.87
C ASP A 120 -11.03 -7.56 -6.20
N LEU A 121 -11.15 -8.90 -6.14
CA LEU A 121 -11.15 -9.79 -7.30
C LEU A 121 -12.52 -9.93 -7.97
N ASP A 122 -13.61 -9.74 -7.24
CA ASP A 122 -14.97 -9.95 -7.77
C ASP A 122 -15.37 -8.88 -8.78
N GLU A 123 -14.72 -7.71 -8.72
CA GLU A 123 -14.96 -6.57 -9.62
C GLU A 123 -13.85 -6.38 -10.66
N ALA A 124 -12.80 -7.19 -10.58
CA ALA A 124 -11.66 -7.06 -11.47
C ALA A 124 -12.00 -7.59 -12.87
N ASP A 125 -11.96 -6.71 -13.87
CA ASP A 125 -12.02 -7.10 -15.27
C ASP A 125 -10.67 -7.69 -15.70
N PHE A 126 -10.60 -9.02 -15.74
CA PHE A 126 -9.41 -9.75 -16.18
C PHE A 126 -9.30 -9.90 -17.71
N ASP A 127 -10.36 -9.55 -18.45
CA ASP A 127 -10.42 -9.63 -19.92
C ASP A 127 -10.16 -8.28 -20.60
N GLY A 128 -10.04 -7.20 -19.82
CA GLY A 128 -9.73 -5.86 -20.31
C GLY A 128 -8.33 -5.72 -20.94
N GLU A 129 -8.09 -4.62 -21.66
CA GLU A 129 -6.79 -4.30 -22.29
C GLU A 129 -5.75 -3.78 -21.27
N ALA A 130 -5.52 -4.52 -20.19
CA ALA A 130 -4.58 -4.14 -19.12
C ALA A 130 -3.72 -5.32 -18.64
N VAL A 131 -2.63 -5.02 -17.94
CA VAL A 131 -1.82 -6.04 -17.26
C VAL A 131 -2.36 -6.26 -15.86
N THR A 132 -2.79 -7.48 -15.58
CA THR A 132 -3.26 -7.90 -14.26
C THR A 132 -2.08 -8.09 -13.30
N MET A 133 -2.07 -7.33 -12.21
CA MET A 133 -1.12 -7.47 -11.12
C MET A 133 -1.84 -7.88 -9.85
N ILE A 134 -1.61 -9.12 -9.42
CA ILE A 134 -2.24 -9.71 -8.24
C ILE A 134 -1.20 -10.46 -7.40
N THR A 135 -1.53 -10.72 -6.14
CA THR A 135 -0.71 -11.58 -5.30
C THR A 135 -0.91 -13.05 -5.67
N LEU A 136 0.05 -13.91 -5.33
CA LEU A 136 -0.04 -15.36 -5.58
C LEU A 136 -1.29 -16.01 -4.95
N HIS A 137 -1.71 -15.53 -3.78
CA HIS A 137 -2.91 -16.03 -3.09
C HIS A 137 -4.18 -15.75 -3.90
N ASN A 138 -4.25 -14.56 -4.51
CA ASN A 138 -5.39 -14.10 -5.28
C ASN A 138 -5.45 -14.71 -6.69
N ALA A 139 -4.38 -15.35 -7.15
CA ALA A 139 -4.34 -15.99 -8.47
C ALA A 139 -5.05 -17.36 -8.50
N LYS A 140 -5.44 -17.90 -7.34
CA LYS A 140 -6.07 -19.23 -7.25
C LYS A 140 -7.37 -19.27 -8.06
N GLY A 141 -7.49 -20.27 -8.93
CA GLY A 141 -8.67 -20.45 -9.79
C GLY A 141 -8.61 -19.66 -11.10
N LEU A 142 -7.70 -18.70 -11.23
CA LEU A 142 -7.46 -17.95 -12.47
C LEU A 142 -6.41 -18.66 -13.33
N GLU A 143 -6.40 -18.36 -14.62
CA GLU A 143 -5.39 -18.84 -15.56
C GLU A 143 -5.15 -17.79 -16.66
N PHE A 144 -3.90 -17.62 -17.06
CA PHE A 144 -3.48 -16.60 -18.00
C PHE A 144 -2.57 -17.18 -19.07
N PRO A 145 -2.64 -16.69 -20.33
CA PRO A 145 -1.73 -17.13 -21.39
C PRO A 145 -0.25 -16.95 -21.02
N VAL A 146 0.08 -15.83 -20.39
CA VAL A 146 1.44 -15.47 -19.99
C VAL A 146 1.45 -15.00 -18.54
N VAL A 147 2.33 -15.58 -17.72
CA VAL A 147 2.48 -15.23 -16.30
C VAL A 147 3.93 -14.83 -16.01
N PHE A 148 4.10 -13.76 -15.24
CA PHE A 148 5.37 -13.36 -14.66
C PHE A 148 5.30 -13.54 -13.14
N LEU A 149 6.14 -14.44 -12.60
CA LEU A 149 6.34 -14.55 -11.16
C LEU A 149 7.55 -13.73 -10.75
N GLY A 150 7.27 -12.66 -10.00
CA GLY A 150 8.27 -11.72 -9.49
C GLY A 150 8.67 -12.01 -8.05
N GLY A 151 9.92 -11.69 -7.71
CA GLY A 151 10.40 -11.71 -6.33
C GLY A 151 10.64 -13.13 -5.78
N LEU A 152 11.07 -14.06 -6.64
CA LEU A 152 11.48 -15.40 -6.24
C LEU A 152 12.87 -15.35 -5.56
N GLU A 153 12.88 -14.84 -4.33
CA GLU A 153 14.08 -14.58 -3.55
C GLU A 153 13.95 -15.22 -2.17
N GLU A 154 15.05 -15.74 -1.63
CA GLU A 154 15.09 -16.24 -0.25
C GLU A 154 14.65 -15.17 0.75
N GLY A 155 13.68 -15.52 1.60
CA GLY A 155 13.09 -14.63 2.60
C GLY A 155 11.98 -13.70 2.09
N LEU A 156 11.81 -13.57 0.76
CA LEU A 156 10.64 -12.95 0.15
C LEU A 156 9.64 -14.02 -0.32
N PHE A 157 10.14 -15.02 -1.04
CA PHE A 157 9.38 -16.17 -1.50
C PHE A 157 10.33 -17.37 -1.70
N PRO A 158 10.44 -18.31 -0.75
CA PRO A 158 9.58 -18.46 0.43
C PRO A 158 9.75 -17.35 1.47
N LEU A 159 8.68 -16.99 2.16
CA LEU A 159 8.70 -15.98 3.22
C LEU A 159 9.54 -16.46 4.42
N SER A 160 10.42 -15.60 4.95
CA SER A 160 11.28 -15.95 6.11
C SER A 160 10.49 -16.47 7.32
N ARG A 161 9.30 -15.92 7.57
CA ARG A 161 8.42 -16.37 8.68
C ARG A 161 7.90 -17.80 8.48
N ALA A 162 7.70 -18.23 7.24
CA ALA A 162 7.23 -19.58 6.92
C ALA A 162 8.33 -20.62 7.15
N MET A 163 9.61 -20.22 7.06
CA MET A 163 10.76 -21.07 7.39
C MET A 163 10.83 -21.42 8.88
N GLU A 164 10.27 -20.59 9.76
CA GLU A 164 10.29 -20.81 11.21
C GLU A 164 9.11 -21.68 11.68
N ALA A 165 8.04 -21.77 10.88
CA ALA A 165 6.84 -22.50 11.21
C ALA A 165 6.94 -23.99 10.80
N PRO A 166 6.49 -24.94 11.65
CA PRO A 166 6.38 -26.34 11.25
C PRO A 166 5.45 -26.48 10.04
N GLY A 167 5.95 -27.03 8.94
CA GLY A 167 5.16 -27.20 7.70
C GLY A 167 5.05 -25.95 6.83
N GLY A 168 5.61 -24.81 7.23
CA GLY A 168 5.45 -23.55 6.51
C GLY A 168 6.13 -23.53 5.15
N LEU A 169 7.26 -24.22 5.00
CA LEU A 169 7.93 -24.36 3.71
C LEU A 169 7.09 -25.16 2.71
N GLU A 170 6.42 -26.24 3.15
CA GLU A 170 5.50 -26.99 2.28
C GLU A 170 4.32 -26.13 1.84
N GLU A 171 3.82 -25.23 2.69
CA GLU A 171 2.73 -24.32 2.32
C GLU A 171 3.17 -23.29 1.27
N GLU A 172 4.34 -22.66 1.45
CA GLU A 172 4.92 -21.77 0.44
C GLU A 172 5.20 -22.51 -0.88
N ARG A 173 5.62 -23.79 -0.81
CA ARG A 173 5.80 -24.64 -2.00
C ARG A 173 4.47 -24.90 -2.70
N ARG A 174 3.37 -25.12 -1.97
CA ARG A 174 2.02 -25.21 -2.56
C ARG A 174 1.63 -23.90 -3.24
N LEU A 175 1.96 -22.77 -2.63
CA LEU A 175 1.72 -21.45 -3.22
C LEU A 175 2.52 -21.27 -4.53
N PHE A 176 3.77 -21.71 -4.55
CA PHE A 176 4.61 -21.68 -5.75
C PHE A 176 4.01 -22.53 -6.86
N TYR A 177 3.58 -23.75 -6.53
CA TYR A 177 2.88 -24.64 -7.46
C TYR A 177 1.61 -24.00 -8.03
N VAL A 178 0.80 -23.33 -7.21
CA VAL A 178 -0.37 -22.58 -7.69
C VAL A 178 0.06 -21.53 -8.70
N GLY A 179 1.07 -20.71 -8.39
CA GLY A 179 1.61 -19.69 -9.28
C GLY A 179 2.09 -20.24 -10.63
N VAL A 180 2.88 -21.31 -10.60
CA VAL A 180 3.41 -21.99 -11.79
C VAL A 180 2.27 -22.49 -12.69
N THR A 181 1.23 -23.08 -12.09
CA THR A 181 0.08 -23.63 -12.83
C THR A 181 -0.92 -22.58 -13.34
N ARG A 182 -0.72 -21.28 -13.05
CA ARG A 182 -1.57 -20.22 -13.63
C ARG A 182 -1.21 -19.93 -15.09
N ALA A 183 -0.01 -20.34 -15.53
CA ALA A 183 0.49 -20.07 -16.87
C ALA A 183 0.03 -21.14 -17.87
N MET A 184 -0.67 -20.73 -18.94
CA MET A 184 -1.07 -21.66 -20.01
C MET A 184 0.02 -21.87 -21.06
N VAL A 185 0.70 -20.79 -21.47
CA VAL A 185 1.63 -20.82 -22.62
C VAL A 185 3.04 -20.46 -22.21
N ARG A 186 3.22 -19.43 -21.37
CA ARG A 186 4.56 -18.97 -20.95
C ARG A 186 4.60 -18.55 -19.49
N LEU A 187 5.57 -19.06 -18.77
CA LEU A 187 5.91 -18.68 -17.41
C LEU A 187 7.30 -18.04 -17.40
N SER A 188 7.40 -16.83 -16.85
CA SER A 188 8.69 -16.17 -16.61
C SER A 188 8.92 -16.02 -15.11
N LEU A 189 10.05 -16.52 -14.63
CA LEU A 189 10.45 -16.49 -13.23
C LEU A 189 11.54 -15.44 -13.05
N THR A 190 11.37 -14.54 -12.07
CA THR A 190 12.32 -13.43 -11.87
C THR A 190 12.68 -13.25 -10.39
N TYR A 191 13.95 -12.92 -10.17
CA TYR A 191 14.52 -12.57 -8.88
C TYR A 191 15.47 -11.38 -9.07
N ALA A 192 15.69 -10.60 -8.00
CA ALA A 192 16.67 -9.53 -7.99
C ALA A 192 17.92 -9.94 -7.19
N ASP A 193 19.12 -9.55 -7.64
CA ASP A 193 20.37 -9.69 -6.84
C ASP A 193 20.41 -8.66 -5.69
N HIS A 194 19.78 -7.50 -5.88
CA HIS A 194 19.65 -6.44 -4.89
C HIS A 194 18.22 -5.91 -4.88
N ARG A 195 17.63 -5.80 -3.68
CA ARG A 195 16.26 -5.29 -3.49
C ARG A 195 16.25 -4.19 -2.43
N TRP A 196 15.61 -3.07 -2.76
CA TRP A 196 15.24 -2.07 -1.79
C TRP A 196 13.90 -2.45 -1.15
N ARG A 197 13.86 -2.59 0.18
CA ARG A 197 12.64 -2.90 0.92
C ARG A 197 12.72 -2.26 2.30
N ALA A 198 11.64 -1.60 2.72
CA ALA A 198 11.52 -0.96 4.03
C ALA A 198 12.73 -0.04 4.37
N GLY A 199 13.15 0.78 3.40
CA GLY A 199 14.23 1.76 3.58
C GLY A 199 15.66 1.19 3.52
N MET A 200 15.84 -0.11 3.25
CA MET A 200 17.17 -0.73 3.17
C MET A 200 17.37 -1.48 1.85
N ALA A 201 18.54 -1.31 1.24
CA ALA A 201 19.03 -2.20 0.18
C ALA A 201 19.60 -3.47 0.81
N SER A 202 18.96 -4.60 0.57
CA SER A 202 19.51 -5.91 0.91
C SER A 202 19.93 -6.67 -0.34
N ARG A 203 20.97 -7.48 -0.21
CA ARG A 203 21.31 -8.47 -1.23
C ARG A 203 20.35 -9.66 -1.08
N SER A 204 19.80 -10.13 -2.18
CA SER A 204 18.81 -11.20 -2.20
C SER A 204 19.40 -12.42 -2.89
N ALA A 205 19.25 -13.60 -2.30
CA ALA A 205 19.59 -14.86 -2.95
C ALA A 205 18.39 -15.37 -3.76
N PRO A 206 18.60 -16.08 -4.89
CA PRO A 206 17.51 -16.74 -5.62
C PRO A 206 16.76 -17.71 -4.71
N SER A 207 15.44 -17.81 -4.88
CA SER A 207 14.60 -18.78 -4.17
C SER A 207 15.03 -20.22 -4.45
N SER A 208 15.13 -21.02 -3.40
CA SER A 208 15.36 -22.48 -3.49
C SER A 208 14.31 -23.21 -4.32
N PHE A 209 13.09 -22.67 -4.48
CA PHE A 209 12.08 -23.25 -5.36
C PHE A 209 12.44 -23.21 -6.86
N ILE A 210 13.36 -22.32 -7.26
CA ILE A 210 13.86 -22.30 -8.64
C ILE A 210 14.68 -23.57 -8.92
N ASP A 211 15.49 -24.01 -7.94
CA ASP A 211 16.35 -25.19 -8.06
C ASP A 211 15.54 -26.51 -8.01
N GLU A 212 14.28 -26.47 -7.56
CA GLU A 212 13.37 -27.62 -7.58
C GLU A 212 12.76 -27.88 -8.98
N LEU A 213 12.91 -26.95 -9.93
CA LEU A 213 12.37 -27.09 -11.29
C LEU A 213 13.29 -27.96 -12.17
N PRO A 214 12.72 -28.74 -13.12
CA PRO A 214 13.53 -29.51 -14.08
C PRO A 214 14.35 -28.57 -14.97
N GLU A 215 15.69 -28.73 -14.94
CA GLU A 215 16.62 -27.86 -15.66
C GLU A 215 16.36 -27.82 -17.17
N GLU A 216 15.87 -28.92 -17.77
CA GLU A 216 15.55 -29.01 -19.20
C GLU A 216 14.42 -28.06 -19.65
N HIS A 217 13.63 -27.57 -18.70
CA HIS A 217 12.49 -26.68 -18.95
C HIS A 217 12.75 -25.24 -18.53
N VAL A 218 13.89 -24.97 -17.87
CA VAL A 218 14.29 -23.65 -17.43
C VAL A 218 15.31 -23.10 -18.40
N LEU A 219 14.92 -22.07 -19.16
CA LEU A 219 15.85 -21.32 -20.00
C LEU A 219 16.43 -20.17 -19.19
N PRO A 220 17.70 -20.23 -18.74
CA PRO A 220 18.32 -19.13 -18.02
C PRO A 220 18.47 -17.93 -18.94
N GLN A 221 17.59 -16.96 -18.78
CA GLN A 221 17.68 -15.70 -19.48
C GLN A 221 18.42 -14.71 -18.58
N LEU A 222 19.75 -14.82 -18.56
CA LEU A 222 20.58 -13.75 -17.99
C LEU A 222 20.20 -12.48 -18.74
N ALA A 223 19.65 -11.50 -18.03
CA ALA A 223 19.54 -10.15 -18.55
C ALA A 223 20.98 -9.71 -18.83
N ALA A 224 21.43 -9.89 -20.09
CA ALA A 224 22.67 -9.30 -20.56
C ALA A 224 22.59 -7.83 -20.11
N PRO A 225 23.58 -7.32 -19.35
CA PRO A 225 23.53 -5.94 -18.89
C PRO A 225 23.35 -5.13 -20.15
N ARG A 226 22.17 -4.55 -20.33
CA ARG A 226 21.92 -3.69 -21.48
C ARG A 226 22.84 -2.52 -21.25
N ARG A 227 24.05 -2.56 -21.83
CA ARG A 227 24.86 -1.38 -22.15
C ARG A 227 24.14 -0.59 -23.25
N GLY A 228 22.83 -0.40 -23.08
CA GLY A 228 22.01 0.51 -23.84
C GLY A 228 22.27 1.86 -23.23
N ARG A 229 23.33 2.50 -23.70
CA ARG A 229 23.49 3.95 -23.63
C ARG A 229 22.14 4.53 -24.02
N TRP A 230 21.37 5.05 -23.07
CA TRP A 230 20.27 5.96 -23.36
C TRP A 230 20.92 7.13 -24.09
N ARG A 231 21.01 7.02 -25.43
CA ARG A 231 21.35 8.14 -26.27
C ARG A 231 20.11 9.00 -26.23
N ALA A 232 20.08 9.93 -25.28
CA ALA A 232 19.38 11.18 -25.45
C ALA A 232 19.76 11.66 -26.85
N ARG A 233 18.81 11.58 -27.78
CA ARG A 233 19.02 12.07 -29.14
C ARG A 233 19.08 13.58 -28.98
N ASP A 234 20.30 14.10 -28.94
CA ASP A 234 20.60 15.52 -28.92
C ASP A 234 19.78 16.21 -30.01
N ALA A 235 18.77 16.95 -29.55
CA ALA A 235 18.12 17.99 -30.33
C ALA A 235 19.13 19.12 -30.50
N ARG A 236 19.98 19.02 -31.54
CA ARG A 236 20.68 20.13 -32.20
C ARG A 236 21.54 19.59 -33.34
N GLY A 237 21.06 19.71 -34.59
CA GLY A 237 21.84 19.25 -35.74
C GLY A 237 21.16 19.37 -37.09
N THR A 238 21.06 20.61 -37.57
CA THR A 238 21.15 21.01 -39.00
C THR A 238 20.14 20.46 -40.01
N ALA A 239 19.31 21.38 -40.50
CA ALA A 239 18.55 21.26 -41.72
C ALA A 239 19.41 20.80 -42.92
N ARG A 240 19.01 19.69 -43.55
CA ARG A 240 19.24 19.44 -44.98
C ARG A 240 17.99 18.80 -45.57
N ARG A 241 17.37 19.54 -46.48
CA ARG A 241 16.18 19.19 -47.26
C ARG A 241 16.61 18.48 -48.55
N PRO A 242 16.07 17.31 -48.91
CA PRO A 242 16.18 16.78 -50.27
C PRO A 242 15.01 17.26 -51.16
N PRO A 243 15.18 17.36 -52.49
CA PRO A 243 14.18 17.90 -53.40
C PRO A 243 13.33 16.80 -54.07
N GLY A 244 12.01 17.03 -54.17
CA GLY A 244 11.06 16.46 -55.16
C GLY A 244 10.84 14.93 -55.11
N GLY A 245 9.64 14.37 -55.28
CA GLY A 245 8.30 14.86 -55.60
C GLY A 245 7.37 13.63 -55.70
N GLY A 246 6.05 13.85 -55.70
CA GLY A 246 5.04 12.82 -56.03
C GLY A 246 4.10 12.44 -54.88
N GLU A 247 2.99 13.16 -54.77
CA GLU A 247 1.72 12.79 -54.11
C GLU A 247 0.74 12.20 -55.17
N PRO A 248 -0.48 11.68 -54.86
CA PRO A 248 -1.25 11.78 -53.61
C PRO A 248 -2.04 10.53 -53.14
N GLY A 249 -2.61 10.64 -51.93
CA GLY A 249 -3.79 9.91 -51.43
C GLY A 249 -3.54 9.20 -50.10
N SER A 250 -4.27 9.38 -49.00
CA SER A 250 -5.56 9.99 -48.75
C SER A 250 -5.69 10.30 -47.24
N ARG A 251 -5.99 11.57 -46.93
CA ARG A 251 -6.91 12.07 -45.88
C ARG A 251 -6.67 11.63 -44.41
N SER A 252 -5.88 12.41 -43.68
CA SER A 252 -6.09 12.64 -42.24
C SER A 252 -6.85 13.95 -42.03
N PHE A 253 -7.96 13.83 -41.30
CA PHE A 253 -8.91 14.87 -40.93
C PHE A 253 -8.26 15.95 -40.06
N SER A 254 -8.52 17.22 -40.39
CA SER A 254 -8.00 18.42 -39.73
C SER A 254 -9.02 19.02 -38.77
N TRP A 255 -8.59 19.47 -37.60
CA TRP A 255 -9.25 20.57 -36.89
C TRP A 255 -8.34 21.80 -36.96
N GLN A 256 -8.69 22.71 -37.86
CA GLN A 256 -8.05 24.01 -38.03
C GLN A 256 -8.50 24.97 -36.93
N ARG A 257 -7.54 25.75 -36.42
CA ARG A 257 -7.75 26.95 -35.61
C ARG A 257 -8.31 28.08 -36.47
N GLY A 258 -9.33 28.78 -35.96
CA GLY A 258 -9.63 30.17 -36.32
C GLY A 258 -9.00 31.13 -35.29
N PRO A 259 -8.52 32.33 -35.69
CA PRO A 259 -7.80 33.26 -34.82
C PRO A 259 -8.71 34.35 -34.25
N ASP A 260 -8.30 34.98 -33.15
CA ASP A 260 -8.42 36.44 -33.08
C ASP A 260 -7.47 37.10 -32.05
N ARG A 261 -7.11 38.32 -32.41
CA ARG A 261 -6.03 39.17 -31.87
C ARG A 261 -6.46 39.93 -30.62
N VAL A 262 -5.51 40.18 -29.73
CA VAL A 262 -5.54 41.32 -28.78
C VAL A 262 -4.15 41.97 -28.72
N PRO A 263 -4.03 43.31 -28.84
CA PRO A 263 -2.74 44.00 -28.80
C PRO A 263 -2.44 44.65 -27.43
N GLY A 264 -1.20 44.48 -26.98
CA GLY A 264 -0.36 45.46 -26.29
C GLY A 264 -0.71 45.85 -24.84
N ARG A 265 0.26 45.74 -23.91
CA ARG A 265 1.14 46.85 -23.48
C ARG A 265 2.15 46.38 -22.41
N ALA A 266 3.25 47.14 -22.35
CA ALA A 266 4.58 46.94 -21.78
C ALA A 266 4.77 46.82 -20.25
N ALA A 267 6.02 46.42 -19.93
CA ALA A 267 6.90 46.75 -18.77
C ALA A 267 6.97 45.67 -17.66
N GLY A 268 8.12 45.25 -17.13
CA GLY A 268 9.54 45.52 -17.38
C GLY A 268 10.40 44.58 -16.51
N SER A 269 11.73 44.56 -16.74
CA SER A 269 12.84 43.97 -15.93
C SER A 269 12.68 42.52 -15.46
N GLY A 270 13.45 41.51 -15.90
CA GLY A 270 14.89 41.48 -16.14
C GLY A 270 15.56 40.66 -15.02
N ALA A 271 15.88 39.38 -15.28
CA ALA A 271 17.08 38.64 -14.85
C ALA A 271 16.85 37.12 -14.82
N ASP A 272 17.72 36.43 -15.57
CA ASP A 272 18.19 35.04 -15.50
C ASP A 272 17.45 33.97 -14.67
N GLY A 273 17.00 32.93 -15.37
CA GLY A 273 16.66 31.63 -14.79
C GLY A 273 16.47 30.60 -15.89
N ARG A 274 17.50 29.82 -16.18
CA ARG A 274 17.44 28.70 -17.14
C ARG A 274 16.45 27.65 -16.62
N SER A 275 15.31 27.52 -17.28
CA SER A 275 14.35 26.44 -17.06
C SER A 275 14.88 25.14 -17.70
N GLY A 276 15.23 24.17 -16.85
CA GLY A 276 15.47 22.78 -17.23
C GLY A 276 14.18 22.05 -17.64
N PRO A 277 14.28 20.82 -18.19
CA PRO A 277 13.14 20.03 -18.64
C PRO A 277 12.28 19.53 -17.45
N PRO A 278 10.99 19.20 -17.68
CA PRO A 278 10.05 18.90 -16.61
C PRO A 278 10.20 17.47 -16.04
N GLY A 279 10.13 17.38 -14.70
CA GLY A 279 9.54 16.27 -13.94
C GLY A 279 10.35 14.99 -13.81
N GLU A 280 11.38 15.00 -12.97
CA GLU A 280 11.83 13.79 -12.27
C GLU A 280 10.75 13.40 -11.24
N LEU A 281 10.36 12.13 -11.23
CA LEU A 281 9.51 11.55 -10.17
C LEU A 281 10.32 11.55 -8.86
N GLU A 282 10.04 12.52 -8.01
CA GLU A 282 10.56 12.64 -6.65
C GLU A 282 9.70 11.76 -5.74
N TYR A 283 10.23 10.61 -5.32
CA TYR A 283 9.59 9.77 -4.30
C TYR A 283 10.01 10.30 -2.94
N ASP A 284 9.09 10.95 -2.24
CA ASP A 284 9.31 11.46 -0.89
C ASP A 284 9.23 10.29 0.12
N TYR A 285 10.39 9.83 0.58
CA TYR A 285 10.51 8.84 1.66
C TYR A 285 10.85 9.54 2.97
N GLU A 286 10.00 10.45 3.42
CA GLU A 286 10.09 11.04 4.76
C GLU A 286 9.33 10.24 5.81
N ASP A 287 9.70 8.96 6.03
CA ASP A 287 9.42 8.31 7.34
C ASP A 287 10.35 7.12 7.66
N SER A 288 11.66 7.26 7.46
CA SER A 288 12.63 6.17 7.74
C SER A 288 13.94 6.64 8.37
N GLN A 289 13.93 7.74 9.11
CA GLN A 289 15.09 8.12 9.91
C GLN A 289 15.22 7.23 11.16
N VAL A 290 15.95 6.13 11.03
CA VAL A 290 16.86 5.67 12.10
C VAL A 290 18.24 5.46 11.46
N PRO A 291 19.22 6.34 11.70
CA PRO A 291 20.55 6.23 11.10
C PRO A 291 21.37 5.21 11.88
N LEU A 292 21.20 3.94 11.55
CA LEU A 292 22.25 2.94 11.80
C LEU A 292 22.24 1.97 10.62
N SER A 293 23.26 2.08 9.77
CA SER A 293 23.61 1.06 8.79
C SER A 293 24.00 -0.22 9.54
N LEU A 294 23.02 -1.03 9.94
CA LEU A 294 23.22 -2.33 10.55
C LEU A 294 23.38 -3.36 9.44
N ALA A 295 24.50 -3.31 8.73
CA ALA A 295 24.88 -4.37 7.81
C ALA A 295 25.66 -5.48 8.55
N PRO A 296 25.58 -6.74 8.11
CA PRO A 296 26.52 -7.78 8.54
C PRO A 296 27.98 -7.31 8.38
N GLY A 297 28.79 -7.53 9.41
CA GLY A 297 30.19 -7.05 9.49
C GLY A 297 30.36 -5.68 10.14
N VAL A 298 29.29 -4.95 10.46
CA VAL A 298 29.38 -3.68 11.19
C VAL A 298 29.62 -3.93 12.69
N ARG A 299 30.56 -3.19 13.28
CA ARG A 299 30.78 -3.21 14.73
C ARG A 299 29.84 -2.25 15.44
N VAL A 300 29.23 -2.74 16.52
CA VAL A 300 28.28 -1.99 17.35
C VAL A 300 28.56 -2.20 18.82
N VAL A 301 28.21 -1.21 19.64
CA VAL A 301 28.28 -1.28 21.10
C VAL A 301 26.88 -1.33 21.69
N HIS A 302 26.62 -2.36 22.50
CA HIS A 302 25.39 -2.48 23.28
C HIS A 302 25.64 -2.05 24.75
N PRO A 303 24.76 -1.24 25.37
CA PRO A 303 24.96 -0.71 26.72
C PRO A 303 25.23 -1.77 27.80
N ARG A 304 24.63 -2.96 27.65
CA ARG A 304 24.77 -4.08 28.59
C ARG A 304 25.79 -5.15 28.18
N PHE A 305 26.04 -5.30 26.88
CA PHE A 305 26.77 -6.46 26.34
C PHE A 305 28.14 -6.09 25.77
N GLY A 306 28.44 -4.79 25.65
CA GLY A 306 29.72 -4.28 25.14
C GLY A 306 29.77 -4.26 23.61
N ALA A 307 30.99 -4.18 23.07
CA ALA A 307 31.24 -4.21 21.64
C ALA A 307 30.99 -5.61 21.06
N GLY A 308 30.50 -5.63 19.82
CA GLY A 308 30.28 -6.85 19.06
C GLY A 308 30.09 -6.59 17.56
N GLU A 309 30.22 -7.65 16.78
CA GLU A 309 30.06 -7.61 15.32
C GLU A 309 28.69 -8.16 14.92
N VAL A 310 27.98 -7.43 14.06
CA VAL A 310 26.70 -7.89 13.50
C VAL A 310 26.96 -9.06 12.56
N LEU A 311 26.41 -10.23 12.85
CA LEU A 311 26.51 -11.41 12.01
C LEU A 311 25.39 -11.46 10.97
N GLN A 312 24.16 -11.17 11.41
CA GLN A 312 22.98 -11.28 10.59
C GLN A 312 21.87 -10.37 11.10
N VAL A 313 21.03 -9.89 10.17
CA VAL A 313 19.85 -9.07 10.44
C VAL A 313 18.62 -9.86 9.99
N TYR A 314 17.58 -9.88 10.81
CA TYR A 314 16.31 -10.56 10.56
C TYR A 314 15.16 -9.56 10.67
N GLY A 315 14.21 -9.61 9.74
CA GLY A 315 13.03 -8.72 9.75
C GLY A 315 13.36 -7.27 9.36
N PHE A 316 12.37 -6.39 9.50
CA PHE A 316 12.45 -4.97 9.11
C PHE A 316 11.69 -4.07 10.08
N GLY A 317 11.96 -2.77 10.03
CA GLY A 317 11.28 -1.76 10.86
C GLY A 317 11.51 -1.92 12.37
N LYS A 318 10.52 -1.53 13.17
CA LYS A 318 10.60 -1.50 14.65
C LYS A 318 10.77 -2.88 15.29
N GLU A 319 10.51 -3.96 14.55
CA GLU A 319 10.64 -5.34 15.03
C GLU A 319 11.91 -6.05 14.55
N ALA A 320 12.78 -5.36 13.79
CA ALA A 320 14.02 -5.94 13.28
C ALA A 320 14.87 -6.53 14.42
N ARG A 321 15.37 -7.75 14.22
CA ARG A 321 16.25 -8.46 15.15
C ARG A 321 17.64 -8.58 14.53
N VAL A 322 18.68 -8.38 15.32
CA VAL A 322 20.07 -8.56 14.89
C VAL A 322 20.75 -9.60 15.77
N GLU A 323 21.48 -10.50 15.13
CA GLU A 323 22.41 -11.41 15.79
C GLU A 323 23.79 -10.78 15.81
N ILE A 324 24.31 -10.57 17.02
CA ILE A 324 25.58 -9.90 17.26
C ILE A 324 26.49 -10.86 18.04
N ALA A 325 27.73 -11.01 17.58
CA ALA A 325 28.80 -11.67 18.31
C ALA A 325 29.47 -10.65 19.25
N PHE A 326 29.06 -10.63 20.53
CA PHE A 326 29.66 -9.76 21.54
C PHE A 326 30.94 -10.36 22.11
N GLU A 327 31.97 -9.53 22.27
CA GLU A 327 33.29 -9.97 22.76
C GLU A 327 33.22 -10.58 24.18
N LYS A 328 32.32 -10.06 25.03
CA LYS A 328 32.23 -10.46 26.45
C LYS A 328 31.21 -11.56 26.75
N VAL A 329 30.14 -11.64 25.96
CA VAL A 329 28.97 -12.51 26.27
C VAL A 329 28.63 -13.49 25.15
N GLY A 330 29.41 -13.51 24.07
CA GLY A 330 29.19 -14.37 22.91
C GLY A 330 28.01 -13.92 22.06
N ARG A 331 27.43 -14.85 21.30
CA ARG A 331 26.34 -14.56 20.36
C ARG A 331 25.03 -14.26 21.07
N LYS A 332 24.40 -13.14 20.73
CA LYS A 332 23.07 -12.77 21.23
C LYS A 332 22.21 -12.19 20.10
N LYS A 333 20.92 -12.55 20.12
CA LYS A 333 19.89 -11.94 19.27
C LYS A 333 19.21 -10.82 20.06
N VAL A 334 19.14 -9.62 19.49
CA VAL A 334 18.53 -8.44 20.11
C VAL A 334 17.60 -7.73 19.13
N VAL A 335 16.52 -7.12 19.62
CA VAL A 335 15.59 -6.33 18.78
C VAL A 335 16.13 -4.91 18.65
N VAL A 336 16.35 -4.44 17.42
CA VAL A 336 17.03 -3.17 17.09
C VAL A 336 16.40 -1.98 17.80
N ALA A 337 15.07 -1.87 17.79
CA ALA A 337 14.35 -0.75 18.40
C ALA A 337 14.55 -0.63 19.93
N TYR A 338 14.90 -1.73 20.61
CA TYR A 338 15.04 -1.78 22.07
C TYR A 338 16.49 -2.02 22.54
N ALA A 339 17.40 -2.33 21.62
CA ALA A 339 18.78 -2.71 21.93
C ALA A 339 19.70 -1.52 22.20
N GLY A 340 19.31 -0.29 21.82
CA GLY A 340 20.11 0.91 22.06
C GLY A 340 21.54 0.83 21.49
N LEU A 341 21.69 0.17 20.33
CA LEU A 341 22.98 -0.06 19.68
C LEU A 341 23.58 1.25 19.18
N ARG A 342 24.89 1.42 19.36
CA ARG A 342 25.66 2.56 18.83
C ARG A 342 26.78 2.06 17.93
N PRO A 343 27.26 2.85 16.95
CA PRO A 343 28.43 2.48 16.17
C PRO A 343 29.66 2.41 17.09
N ASP A 344 30.50 1.39 16.88
CA ASP A 344 31.82 1.28 17.52
C ASP A 344 32.83 1.98 16.60
N CYS A 345 33.01 3.30 16.79
CA CYS A 345 33.88 4.13 15.97
C CYS A 345 35.35 4.13 16.39
#